data_AF-A0A955DEB0-F1
#
_entry.id   AF-A0A955DEB0-F1
#
_cell.length_a   1.000
_cell.length_b   1.000
_cell.length_c   1.000
_cell.angle_alpha   90.00
_cell.angle_beta   90.00
_cell.angle_gamma   90.00
#
_symmetry.space_group_name_H-M   'P 1'
#
loop_
_entity.id
_entity.type
_entity.pdbx_description
1 polymer ?
#
loop_
_entity_poly.entity_id
_entity_poly.type
_entity_poly.pdbx_seq_one_letter_code
_entity_poly.pdbx_strand_id
1 'polypeptide(L)'
;NGDHRRVGERFRREGRLMPDGVACVASWLDPAGTVCFQITEAPDRAALDEWVRRWQDLVEFEVVEVEPSAAFWARVNRSVERGS
;
A
#
# COMPACT_ATOMS: atom_id res chain seq x y z
N ASN A 1 -5.24 -5.03 18.10
CA ASN A 1 -4.97 -5.21 16.66
C ASN A 1 -4.12 -6.45 16.44
N GLY A 2 -4.28 -7.14 15.31
CA GLY A 2 -3.43 -8.29 14.94
C GLY A 2 -4.07 -9.68 14.97
N ASP A 3 -5.40 -9.81 15.10
CA ASP A 3 -6.06 -11.11 14.93
C ASP A 3 -6.28 -11.42 13.45
N HIS A 4 -5.30 -12.12 12.85
CA HIS A 4 -5.35 -12.57 11.46
C HIS A 4 -6.63 -13.37 11.12
N ARG A 5 -7.29 -13.98 12.12
CA ARG A 5 -8.55 -14.71 11.90
C ARG A 5 -9.68 -13.76 11.54
N ARG A 6 -9.80 -12.62 12.26
CA ARG A 6 -10.82 -11.59 11.99
C ARG A 6 -10.59 -10.91 10.64
N VAL A 7 -9.32 -10.64 10.32
CA VAL A 7 -8.93 -10.12 9.00
C VAL A 7 -9.31 -11.12 7.90
N GLY A 8 -8.94 -12.40 8.06
CA GLY A 8 -9.26 -13.45 7.11
C GLY A 8 -10.76 -13.71 6.96
N GLU A 9 -11.54 -13.58 8.03
CA GLU A 9 -13.00 -13.70 7.99
C GLU A 9 -13.64 -12.58 7.16
N ARG A 10 -13.29 -11.31 7.43
CA ARG A 10 -13.77 -10.18 6.65
C ARG A 10 -13.36 -10.32 5.19
N PHE A 11 -12.10 -10.70 4.94
CA PHE A 11 -11.60 -10.91 3.59
C PHE A 11 -12.39 -11.96 2.82
N ARG A 12 -12.72 -13.11 3.43
CA ARG A 12 -13.52 -14.15 2.77
C ARG A 12 -14.94 -13.67 2.43
N ARG A 13 -15.51 -12.77 3.23
CA ARG A 13 -16.87 -12.27 3.06
C ARG A 13 -16.94 -11.10 2.05
N GLU A 14 -15.97 -10.20 2.10
CA GLU A 14 -16.05 -8.88 1.45
C GLU A 14 -14.90 -8.64 0.45
N GLY A 15 -13.99 -9.59 0.32
CA GLY A 15 -12.80 -9.46 -0.49
C GLY A 15 -11.82 -8.45 0.08
N ARG A 16 -11.05 -7.80 -0.80
CA ARG A 16 -10.04 -6.79 -0.41
C ARG A 16 -10.64 -5.47 0.03
N LEU A 17 -11.91 -5.21 -0.31
CA LEU A 17 -12.57 -3.91 -0.10
C LEU A 17 -11.80 -2.74 -0.73
N MET A 18 -11.10 -2.98 -1.86
CA MET A 18 -10.41 -1.92 -2.59
C MET A 18 -11.44 -0.94 -3.19
N PRO A 19 -11.22 0.37 -3.05
CA PRO A 19 -11.98 1.40 -3.78
C PRO A 19 -11.72 1.34 -5.28
N ASP A 20 -12.59 1.99 -6.05
CA ASP A 20 -12.40 2.12 -7.49
C ASP A 20 -11.10 2.86 -7.81
N GLY A 21 -10.34 2.35 -8.79
CA GLY A 21 -9.04 2.91 -9.18
C GLY A 21 -7.88 2.54 -8.25
N VAL A 22 -8.12 1.76 -7.19
CA VAL A 22 -7.06 1.24 -6.30
C VAL A 22 -6.78 -0.22 -6.59
N ALA A 23 -5.52 -0.56 -6.86
CA ALA A 23 -5.10 -1.93 -7.19
C ALA A 23 -3.89 -2.36 -6.36
N CYS A 24 -3.99 -3.53 -5.71
CA CYS A 24 -2.83 -4.17 -5.09
C CYS A 24 -1.98 -4.85 -6.18
N VAL A 25 -0.80 -4.33 -6.44
CA VAL A 25 0.15 -4.86 -7.42
C VAL A 25 0.88 -6.08 -6.86
N ALA A 26 1.34 -5.97 -5.62
CA ALA A 26 2.07 -7.03 -4.95
C ALA A 26 1.87 -6.97 -3.44
N SER A 27 1.97 -8.13 -2.78
CA SER A 27 1.73 -8.27 -1.35
C SER A 27 2.57 -9.40 -0.77
N TRP A 28 3.18 -9.14 0.38
CA TRP A 28 3.98 -10.09 1.13
C TRP A 28 3.58 -10.03 2.60
N LEU A 29 3.49 -11.19 3.25
CA LEU A 29 3.32 -11.29 4.68
C LEU A 29 4.68 -11.57 5.32
N ASP A 30 4.89 -11.04 6.53
CA ASP A 30 5.96 -11.52 7.38
C ASP A 30 5.73 -12.99 7.77
N PRO A 31 6.76 -13.73 8.25
CA PRO A 31 6.61 -15.14 8.59
C PRO A 31 5.55 -15.43 9.67
N ALA A 32 5.27 -14.47 10.56
CA ALA A 32 4.24 -14.62 11.59
C ALA A 32 2.82 -14.27 11.08
N GLY A 33 2.68 -13.72 9.87
CA GLY A 33 1.41 -13.29 9.30
C GLY A 33 0.74 -12.13 10.05
N THR A 34 1.53 -11.33 10.77
CA THR A 34 1.08 -10.18 11.55
C THR A 34 1.22 -8.86 10.80
N VAL A 35 2.17 -8.77 9.87
CA VAL A 35 2.44 -7.58 9.06
C VAL A 35 2.34 -7.93 7.58
N CYS A 36 1.59 -7.11 6.84
CA CYS A 36 1.45 -7.20 5.40
C CYS A 36 2.12 -6.00 4.74
N PHE A 37 3.08 -6.26 3.86
CA PHE A 37 3.69 -5.25 3.00
C PHE A 37 2.99 -5.29 1.65
N GLN A 38 2.51 -4.14 1.17
CA GLN A 38 1.77 -4.05 -0.09
C GLN A 38 2.29 -2.91 -0.96
N ILE A 39 2.48 -3.20 -2.24
CA ILE A 39 2.59 -2.18 -3.28
C ILE A 39 1.20 -2.01 -3.88
N THR A 40 0.65 -0.80 -3.73
CA THR A 40 -0.71 -0.46 -4.16
C THR A 40 -0.64 0.72 -5.10
N GLU A 41 -1.17 0.54 -6.31
CA GLU A 41 -1.41 1.62 -7.26
C GLU A 41 -2.71 2.33 -6.90
N ALA A 42 -2.66 3.66 -6.86
CA ALA A 42 -3.79 4.53 -6.60
C ALA A 42 -3.58 5.85 -7.35
N PRO A 43 -4.66 6.55 -7.75
CA PRO A 43 -4.55 7.84 -8.44
C PRO A 43 -3.94 8.93 -7.55
N ASP A 44 -4.19 8.86 -6.24
CA ASP A 44 -3.61 9.72 -5.22
C ASP A 44 -3.69 9.05 -3.84
N ARG A 45 -3.14 9.71 -2.83
CA ARG A 45 -3.16 9.22 -1.45
C ARG A 45 -4.57 9.15 -0.87
N ALA A 46 -5.43 10.11 -1.17
CA ALA A 46 -6.78 10.19 -0.60
C ALA A 46 -7.67 9.03 -1.08
N ALA A 47 -7.40 8.49 -2.27
CA ALA A 47 -8.08 7.28 -2.77
C ALA A 47 -7.89 6.06 -1.85
N LEU A 48 -6.84 6.02 -1.02
CA LEU A 48 -6.61 4.96 -0.04
C LEU A 48 -7.38 5.18 1.27
N ASP A 49 -7.89 6.38 1.55
CA ASP A 49 -8.54 6.69 2.83
C ASP A 49 -9.81 5.88 3.05
N GLU A 50 -10.54 5.58 1.98
CA GLU A 50 -11.69 4.68 2.06
C GLU A 50 -11.25 3.24 2.40
N TRP A 51 -10.20 2.75 1.76
CA TRP A 51 -9.66 1.42 2.07
C TRP A 51 -9.21 1.33 3.53
N VAL A 52 -8.45 2.33 4.00
CA VAL A 52 -8.01 2.42 5.40
C VAL A 52 -9.21 2.45 6.33
N ARG A 53 -10.24 3.28 6.06
CA ARG A 53 -11.45 3.32 6.91
C ARG A 53 -12.18 1.99 7.00
N ARG A 54 -12.18 1.18 5.95
CA ARG A 54 -12.82 -0.15 5.90
C ARG A 54 -12.06 -1.22 6.69
N TRP A 55 -10.79 -0.99 7.04
CA TRP A 55 -9.91 -1.96 7.70
C TRP A 55 -9.30 -1.50 9.03
N GLN A 56 -9.31 -0.19 9.33
CA GLN A 56 -8.60 0.41 10.47
C GLN A 56 -9.07 -0.09 11.85
N ASP A 57 -10.24 -0.72 11.94
CA ASP A 57 -10.72 -1.37 13.17
C ASP A 57 -10.06 -2.73 13.44
N LEU A 58 -9.36 -3.30 12.46
CA LEU A 58 -8.67 -4.60 12.54
C LEU A 58 -7.17 -4.52 12.27
N VAL A 59 -6.73 -3.55 11.46
CA VAL A 59 -5.38 -3.43 10.91
C VAL A 59 -4.87 -2.00 11.14
N GLU A 60 -3.61 -1.88 11.57
CA GLU A 60 -2.89 -0.62 11.58
C GLU A 60 -2.25 -0.37 10.21
N PHE A 61 -2.32 0.88 9.74
CA PHE A 61 -1.78 1.27 8.44
C PHE A 61 -0.64 2.25 8.59
N GLU A 62 0.48 1.92 7.97
CA GLU A 62 1.49 2.88 7.54
C GLU A 62 1.49 2.87 6.01
N VAL A 63 1.28 4.03 5.40
CA VAL A 63 1.29 4.16 3.95
C VAL A 63 2.29 5.26 3.61
N VAL A 64 3.18 4.95 2.68
CA VAL A 64 4.26 5.83 2.21
C VAL A 64 4.19 5.87 0.69
N GLU A 65 4.25 7.06 0.10
CA GLU A 65 4.34 7.21 -1.35
C GLU A 65 5.73 6.76 -1.82
N VAL A 66 5.77 5.98 -2.90
CA VAL A 66 7.00 5.45 -3.47
C VAL A 66 7.02 5.69 -4.98
N GLU A 67 8.21 5.82 -5.54
CA GLU A 67 8.44 5.87 -6.99
C GLU A 67 9.37 4.72 -7.42
N PRO A 68 9.32 4.29 -8.69
CA PRO A 68 10.30 3.34 -9.21
C PRO A 68 11.73 3.88 -9.01
N SER A 69 12.63 3.03 -8.53
CA SER A 69 14.03 3.43 -8.27
C SER A 69 14.71 4.04 -9.50
N ALA A 70 14.41 3.52 -10.70
CA ALA A 70 14.89 4.06 -11.97
C ALA A 70 14.43 5.51 -12.21
N ALA A 71 13.18 5.85 -11.84
CA ALA A 71 12.65 7.20 -11.98
C ALA A 71 13.35 8.18 -11.03
N PHE A 72 13.54 7.78 -9.77
CA PHE A 72 14.26 8.55 -8.76
C PHE A 72 15.67 8.89 -9.25
N TRP A 73 16.45 7.88 -9.67
CA TRP A 73 17.82 8.09 -10.12
C TRP A 73 17.90 8.88 -11.42
N ALA A 74 16.96 8.68 -12.36
CA ALA A 74 16.89 9.50 -13.57
C ALA A 74 16.64 10.98 -13.24
N ARG A 75 15.80 11.28 -12.23
CA ARG A 75 15.55 12.64 -11.76
C ARG A 75 16.77 13.25 -11.08
N VAL A 76 17.43 12.50 -10.19
CA VAL A 76 18.63 12.96 -9.49
C VAL A 76 19.76 13.26 -10.47
N ASN A 77 20.04 12.36 -11.42
CA ASN A 77 21.12 12.53 -12.39
C ASN A 77 20.91 13.78 -13.29
N ARG A 78 19.67 14.05 -13.72
CA ARG A 78 19.35 15.27 -14.50
C ARG A 78 19.58 16.57 -13.72
N SER A 79 19.40 16.55 -12.40
CA SER A 79 19.66 17.74 -11.56
C SER A 79 21.16 18.01 -11.42
N VAL A 80 21.98 16.96 -11.39
CA VAL A 80 23.45 17.07 -11.36
C VAL A 80 23.97 17.69 -12.66
N GLU A 81 23.47 17.24 -13.80
CA GLU A 81 23.88 17.72 -15.13
C GLU A 81 23.50 19.19 -15.41
N ARG A 82 22.42 19.69 -14.79
CA ARG A 82 21.96 21.09 -14.96
C ARG A 82 22.62 22.08 -13.98
N GLY A 83 23.35 21.57 -13.00
CA GLY A 83 24.04 22.36 -11.97
C GLY A 83 25.55 22.52 -12.20
N SER A 84 26.08 22.03 -13.32
CA SER A 84 27.45 22.26 -13.82
C SER A 84 27.42 23.15 -15.06
#